data_AF-A0A1I7GVT5-F1
#
_entry.id   AF-A0A1I7GVT5-F1
#
_cell.length_a   1.000
_cell.length_b   1.000
_cell.length_c   1.000
_cell.angle_alpha   90.00
_cell.angle_beta   90.00
_cell.angle_gamma   90.00
#
_symmetry.space_group_name_H-M   'P 1'
#
loop_
_entity.id
_entity.type
_entity.pdbx_description
1 polymer ?
#
loop_
_entity_poly.entity_id
_entity_poly.type
_entity_poly.pdbx_seq_one_letter_code
_entity_poly.pdbx_strand_id
1 'polypeptide(L)'
;MTRTMPTDWLQCQVTPAEAETAHLVTDEALGPKPVPFGFMHSAWLQLLVQLQLGDELWEFRSPPTSWQHLCGREGLVLLRRGKVVAHVLTGMN
;
A
#
# COMPACT_ATOMS: atom_id res chain seq x y z
N MET A 1 17.00 -7.04 -10.82
CA MET A 1 17.34 -5.82 -10.06
C MET A 1 16.54 -5.85 -8.77
N THR A 2 17.19 -5.81 -7.60
CA THR A 2 16.48 -5.85 -6.32
C THR A 2 15.96 -4.46 -5.99
N ARG A 3 14.64 -4.25 -6.00
CA ARG A 3 14.03 -2.95 -5.70
C ARG A 3 13.97 -2.76 -4.19
N THR A 4 14.69 -1.78 -3.68
CA THR A 4 14.59 -1.30 -2.29
C THR A 4 13.67 -0.09 -2.24
N MET A 5 13.03 0.13 -1.09
CA MET A 5 12.28 1.36 -0.83
C MET A 5 13.17 2.31 -0.03
N PRO A 6 13.29 3.61 -0.41
CA PRO A 6 13.95 4.59 0.43
C PRO A 6 13.23 4.71 1.78
N THR A 7 13.98 4.68 2.88
CA THR A 7 13.40 4.68 4.23
C THR A 7 12.67 5.98 4.56
N ASP A 8 13.06 7.09 3.94
CA ASP A 8 12.40 8.40 4.03
C ASP A 8 11.01 8.43 3.37
N TRP A 9 10.65 7.40 2.59
CA TRP A 9 9.31 7.27 2.02
C TRP A 9 8.37 6.50 2.95
N LEU A 10 8.90 5.69 3.87
CA LEU A 10 8.11 4.90 4.81
C LEU A 10 7.53 5.81 5.88
N GLN A 11 6.21 5.75 6.07
CA GLN A 11 5.49 6.62 7.00
C GLN A 11 5.29 5.92 8.34
N CYS A 12 4.53 4.82 8.33
CA CYS A 12 4.24 4.01 9.51
C CYS A 12 4.12 2.54 9.14
N GLN A 13 4.53 1.68 10.07
CA GLN A 13 4.34 0.24 9.95
C GLN A 13 2.93 -0.09 10.42
N VAL A 14 2.23 -0.95 9.67
CA VAL A 14 0.84 -1.32 9.93
C VAL A 14 0.64 -2.82 9.80
N THR A 15 -0.38 -3.34 10.47
CA THR A 15 -0.91 -4.68 10.25
C THR A 15 -1.92 -4.69 9.10
N PRO A 16 -2.21 -5.86 8.49
CA PRO A 16 -3.29 -5.98 7.51
C PRO A 16 -4.64 -5.44 8.00
N ALA A 17 -5.00 -5.71 9.27
CA ALA A 17 -6.26 -5.27 9.84
C ALA A 17 -6.34 -3.74 10.01
N GLU A 18 -5.24 -3.10 10.42
CA GLU A 18 -5.16 -1.64 10.51
C GLU A 18 -5.27 -1.00 9.12
N ALA A 19 -4.55 -1.55 8.13
CA ALA A 19 -4.60 -1.08 6.75
C ALA A 19 -6.00 -1.22 6.13
N GLU A 20 -6.68 -2.35 6.35
CA GLU A 20 -8.04 -2.59 5.86
C GLU A 20 -9.05 -1.62 6.48
N THR A 21 -8.88 -1.31 7.78
CA THR A 21 -9.72 -0.35 8.49
C THR A 21 -9.50 1.07 7.98
N ALA A 22 -8.24 1.48 7.77
CA ALA A 22 -7.88 2.81 7.27
C ALA A 22 -8.33 3.05 5.82
N HIS A 23 -8.37 1.99 5.01
CA HIS A 23 -8.73 2.06 3.59
C HIS A 23 -10.10 1.45 3.29
N LEU A 24 -11.02 1.44 4.24
CA LEU A 24 -12.36 0.92 4.04
C LEU A 24 -13.19 1.88 3.15
N VAL A 25 -13.64 1.40 1.98
CA VAL A 25 -14.38 2.22 1.00
C VAL A 25 -15.82 1.75 0.90
N THR A 26 -16.77 2.68 0.96
CA THR A 26 -18.19 2.43 0.64
C THR A 26 -18.53 3.10 -0.69
N ASP A 27 -18.92 2.30 -1.67
CA ASP A 27 -19.26 2.77 -3.01
C ASP A 27 -20.36 1.88 -3.59
N GLU A 28 -21.40 2.46 -4.19
CA GLU A 28 -22.54 1.72 -4.73
C GLU A 28 -22.12 0.72 -5.82
N ALA A 29 -21.10 1.04 -6.61
CA ALA A 29 -20.59 0.17 -7.66
C ALA A 29 -19.83 -1.06 -7.10
N LEU A 30 -19.38 -1.01 -5.85
CA LEU A 30 -18.76 -2.13 -5.14
C LEU A 30 -19.79 -2.98 -4.37
N GLY A 31 -21.03 -2.50 -4.27
CA GLY A 31 -22.12 -3.16 -3.57
C GLY A 31 -22.39 -2.60 -2.16
N PRO A 32 -23.32 -3.21 -1.40
CA PRO A 32 -23.86 -2.62 -0.17
C PRO A 32 -22.93 -2.71 1.04
N LYS A 33 -21.79 -3.41 0.94
CA LYS A 33 -20.85 -3.60 2.05
C LYS A 33 -19.56 -2.84 1.77
N PRO A 34 -18.95 -2.20 2.78
CA PRO A 34 -17.65 -1.58 2.61
C PRO A 34 -16.58 -2.61 2.22
N VAL A 35 -15.70 -2.22 1.30
CA VAL A 35 -14.63 -3.06 0.75
C VAL A 35 -13.28 -2.43 1.04
N PRO A 36 -12.34 -3.11 1.71
CA PRO A 36 -10.99 -2.60 1.91
C PRO A 36 -10.31 -2.30 0.59
N PHE A 37 -9.72 -1.11 0.45
CA PHE A 37 -9.08 -0.59 -0.75
C PHE A 37 -10.01 -0.39 -1.96
N GLY A 38 -11.33 -0.55 -1.78
CA GLY A 38 -12.32 -0.33 -2.82
C GLY A 38 -11.99 -1.08 -4.13
N PHE A 39 -11.89 -0.36 -5.24
CA PHE A 39 -11.53 -0.95 -6.54
C PHE A 39 -10.13 -1.61 -6.56
N MET A 40 -9.23 -1.21 -5.66
CA MET A 40 -7.89 -1.80 -5.54
C MET A 40 -7.88 -3.05 -4.64
N HIS A 41 -9.05 -3.51 -4.16
CA HIS A 41 -9.16 -4.69 -3.28
C HIS A 41 -8.49 -5.94 -3.85
N SER A 42 -8.59 -6.17 -5.16
CA SER A 42 -7.93 -7.31 -5.80
C SER A 42 -6.41 -7.23 -5.69
N ALA A 43 -5.82 -6.05 -5.89
CA ALA A 43 -4.38 -5.82 -5.71
C ALA A 43 -3.96 -5.98 -4.24
N TRP A 44 -4.79 -5.52 -3.30
CA TRP A 44 -4.59 -5.75 -1.87
C TRP A 44 -4.55 -7.25 -1.52
N LEU A 45 -5.52 -8.05 -2.01
CA LEU A 45 -5.51 -9.50 -1.79
C LEU A 45 -4.27 -10.17 -2.40
N GLN A 46 -3.83 -9.74 -3.59
CA GLN A 46 -2.60 -10.25 -4.21
C GLN A 46 -1.35 -9.91 -3.40
N LEU A 47 -1.33 -8.76 -2.71
CA LEU A 47 -0.26 -8.41 -1.77
C LEU A 47 -0.30 -9.35 -0.55
N LEU A 48 -1.47 -9.57 0.05
CA LEU A 48 -1.62 -10.41 1.23
C LEU A 48 -1.22 -11.87 1.00
N VAL A 49 -1.45 -12.42 -0.19
CA VAL A 49 -1.00 -13.78 -0.55
C VAL A 49 0.53 -13.92 -0.51
N GLN A 50 1.28 -12.82 -0.63
CA GLN A 50 2.74 -12.84 -0.55
C GLN A 50 3.29 -12.66 0.87
N LEU A 51 2.45 -12.30 1.83
CA LEU A 51 2.82 -12.04 3.22
C LEU A 51 3.38 -13.32 3.86
N GLN A 52 4.56 -13.20 4.47
CA GLN A 52 5.20 -14.27 5.23
C GLN A 52 5.55 -13.80 6.64
N LEU A 53 5.79 -14.76 7.54
CA LEU A 53 6.27 -14.47 8.89
C LEU A 53 7.62 -13.72 8.83
N GLY A 54 7.68 -12.57 9.50
CA GLY A 54 8.86 -11.70 9.52
C GLY A 54 8.90 -10.65 8.41
N ASP A 55 7.85 -10.55 7.60
CA ASP A 55 7.66 -9.41 6.70
C ASP A 55 7.14 -8.19 7.46
N GLU A 56 7.39 -7.02 6.90
CA GLU A 56 6.93 -5.74 7.39
C GLU A 56 6.02 -5.09 6.34
N LEU A 57 4.81 -4.71 6.76
CA LEU A 57 3.89 -3.94 5.92
C LEU A 57 3.97 -2.47 6.34
N TRP A 58 4.22 -1.59 5.39
CA TRP A 58 4.39 -0.16 5.63
C TRP A 58 3.49 0.66 4.72
N GLU A 59 2.92 1.73 5.25
CA GLU A 59 2.45 2.85 4.43
C GLU A 59 3.66 3.62 3.89
N PHE A 60 3.60 4.01 2.62
CA PHE A 60 4.64 4.79 1.98
C PHE A 60 4.07 5.95 1.18
N ARG A 61 4.85 7.01 1.06
CA ARG A 61 4.56 8.17 0.23
C ARG A 61 5.84 8.72 -0.38
N SER A 62 5.84 8.99 -1.67
CA SER A 62 6.96 9.64 -2.36
C SER A 62 7.14 11.09 -1.85
N PRO A 63 8.35 11.66 -1.94
CA PRO A 63 8.66 12.99 -1.45
C PRO A 63 7.75 14.05 -2.07
N PRO A 64 7.50 15.19 -1.38
CA PRO A 64 6.66 16.26 -1.89
C PRO A 64 7.07 16.77 -3.29
N THR A 65 8.37 16.77 -3.58
CA THR A 65 8.90 17.16 -4.90
C THR A 65 8.45 16.24 -6.03
N SER A 66 8.22 14.95 -5.79
CA SER A 66 7.64 14.04 -6.80
C SER A 66 6.19 14.38 -7.10
N TRP A 67 5.42 14.79 -6.10
CA TRP A 67 4.02 15.22 -6.30
C TRP A 67 3.94 16.52 -7.09
N GLN A 68 4.84 17.47 -6.84
CA GLN A 68 4.93 18.74 -7.59
C GLN A 68 5.22 18.54 -9.08
N HIS A 69 5.87 17.43 -9.44
CA HIS A 69 6.23 17.10 -10.82
C HIS A 69 5.32 16.01 -11.45
N LEU A 70 4.12 15.78 -10.92
CA LEU A 70 3.16 14.78 -11.44
C LEU A 70 3.78 13.36 -11.54
N CYS A 71 4.56 13.02 -10.52
CA CYS A 71 5.22 11.72 -10.38
C CYS A 71 4.98 11.13 -8.98
N GLY A 72 3.96 11.63 -8.27
CA GLY A 72 3.65 11.29 -6.88
C GLY A 72 3.08 9.90 -6.77
N ARG A 73 3.48 9.14 -5.74
CA ARG A 73 2.97 7.79 -5.47
C ARG A 73 2.83 7.56 -3.97
N GLU A 74 1.74 6.92 -3.58
CA GLU A 74 1.54 6.43 -2.22
C GLU A 74 0.73 5.14 -2.19
N GLY A 75 0.80 4.47 -1.05
CA GLY A 75 0.05 3.26 -0.76
C GLY A 75 0.75 2.40 0.27
N LEU A 76 0.65 1.08 0.12
CA LEU A 76 1.32 0.14 1.01
C LEU A 76 2.38 -0.66 0.29
N VAL A 77 3.45 -0.97 1.02
CA VAL A 77 4.57 -1.78 0.56
C VAL A 77 4.84 -2.90 1.55
N LEU A 78 5.00 -4.11 1.01
CA LEU A 78 5.45 -5.28 1.74
C LEU A 78 6.96 -5.39 1.62
N LEU A 79 7.67 -5.34 2.75
CA LEU A 79 9.11 -5.46 2.85
C LEU A 79 9.50 -6.80 3.48
N ARG A 80 10.49 -7.46 2.90
CA ARG A 80 11.15 -8.65 3.46
C ARG A 80 12.64 -8.41 3.52
N ARG A 81 13.20 -8.34 4.73
CA ARG A 81 14.63 -8.06 4.94
C ARG A 81 15.08 -6.79 4.16
N GLY A 82 14.28 -5.72 4.26
CA GLY A 82 14.52 -4.43 3.60
C GLY A 82 14.29 -4.39 2.09
N LYS A 83 13.73 -5.44 1.49
CA LYS A 83 13.47 -5.52 0.04
C LYS A 83 11.99 -5.47 -0.24
N VAL A 84 11.58 -4.76 -1.29
CA VAL A 84 10.19 -4.72 -1.73
C VAL A 84 9.79 -6.07 -2.31
N VAL A 85 8.78 -6.69 -1.71
CA VAL A 85 8.15 -7.93 -2.19
C VAL A 85 6.95 -7.61 -3.08
N ALA A 86 6.06 -6.75 -2.58
CA ALA A 86 4.83 -6.34 -3.26
C ALA A 86 4.43 -4.93 -2.82
N HIS A 87 3.53 -4.29 -3.57
CA HIS A 87 2.94 -3.01 -3.20
C HIS A 87 1.54 -2.86 -3.79
N VAL A 88 0.72 -2.03 -3.16
CA VAL A 88 -0.55 -1.54 -3.69
C VAL A 88 -0.49 -0.01 -3.71
N LEU A 89 -0.91 0.60 -4.80
CA LEU A 89 -1.02 2.06 -4.89
C LEU A 89 -2.42 2.49 -4.47
N THR A 90 -2.50 3.47 -3.59
CA THR A 90 -3.76 4.10 -3.17
C THR A 90 -3.89 5.53 -3.67
N GLY A 91 -2.76 6.15 -4.07
CA GLY A 91 -2.74 7.49 -4.64
C GLY A 91 -1.61 7.66 -5.66
N MET A 92 -1.91 8.42 -6.69
CA MET A 92 -0.94 8.89 -7.68
C MET A 92 -1.31 10.30 -8.13
N ASN A 93 -0.31 11.06 -8.58
CA ASN A 93 -0.48 12.38 -9.17
C ASN A 93 0.39 12.50 -10.40
#